data_AF-A0A0A9Y114-F1
#
_entry.id   AF-A0A0A9Y114-F1
#
_cell.length_a   1.000
_cell.length_b   1.000
_cell.length_c   1.000
_cell.angle_alpha   90.00
_cell.angle_beta   90.00
_cell.angle_gamma   90.00
#
_symmetry.space_group_name_H-M   'P 1'
#
loop_
_entity.id
_entity.type
_entity.pdbx_description
1 polymer ?
#
loop_
_entity_poly.entity_id
_entity_poly.type
_entity_poly.pdbx_seq_one_letter_code
_entity_poly.pdbx_strand_id
1 'polypeptide(L)'
;MWTRCKKDRYGVAIYNWKGEVKFGLPLEIGDTIQIFEECCGWYRGYCMKNRSIKGIFPATYVRIKPHIKTDQNDSSTCEPVIPAEDPVIREVTQVLREWNTIWKNLFVARETYKFTTLRKVMRELVDWRRELLTGTLTHDQTKEMRLNITSKIDWGNRKLGLDLVPRCGAEMVDPCSVSVIELHQVHVE
;
A
#
# COMPACT_ATOMS: atom_id res chain seq x y z
N MET A 1 -20.14 9.14 -22.68
CA MET A 1 -19.39 10.34 -22.23
C MET A 1 -18.74 10.00 -20.89
N TRP A 2 -17.52 10.45 -20.63
CA TRP A 2 -16.85 10.19 -19.36
C TRP A 2 -17.50 10.98 -18.24
N THR A 3 -17.82 10.31 -17.13
CA THR A 3 -18.45 10.89 -15.95
C THR A 3 -17.59 10.68 -14.72
N ARG A 4 -17.51 11.69 -13.86
CA ARG A 4 -16.70 11.62 -12.63
C ARG A 4 -17.27 10.57 -11.66
N CYS A 5 -16.39 9.67 -11.19
CA CYS A 5 -16.74 8.68 -10.17
C CYS A 5 -16.79 9.36 -8.79
N LYS A 6 -17.97 9.35 -8.16
CA LYS A 6 -18.16 9.85 -6.79
C LYS A 6 -18.00 8.77 -5.72
N LYS A 7 -18.34 7.52 -6.06
CA LYS A 7 -18.33 6.38 -5.13
C LYS A 7 -17.19 5.41 -5.41
N ASP A 8 -16.90 5.15 -6.68
CA ASP A 8 -15.92 4.16 -7.06
C ASP A 8 -14.57 4.83 -7.31
N ARG A 9 -13.92 5.33 -6.24
CA ARG A 9 -12.65 6.08 -6.36
C ARG A 9 -11.41 5.24 -6.03
N TYR A 10 -11.58 4.06 -5.45
CA TYR A 10 -10.49 3.17 -5.07
C TYR A 10 -10.85 1.71 -5.34
N GLY A 11 -9.93 0.96 -5.90
CA GLY A 11 -10.12 -0.44 -6.19
C GLY A 11 -8.82 -1.23 -6.30
N VAL A 12 -8.96 -2.53 -6.48
CA VAL A 12 -7.87 -3.46 -6.71
C VAL A 12 -8.11 -4.24 -8.00
N ALA A 13 -7.09 -4.38 -8.84
CA ALA A 13 -7.15 -5.25 -10.01
C ALA A 13 -7.33 -6.71 -9.59
N ILE A 14 -8.34 -7.38 -10.12
CA ILE A 14 -8.61 -8.80 -9.86
C ILE A 14 -8.10 -9.72 -10.97
N TYR A 15 -7.63 -9.14 -12.08
CA TYR A 15 -7.06 -9.88 -13.19
C TYR A 15 -6.01 -9.05 -13.93
N ASN A 16 -5.11 -9.72 -14.64
CA ASN A 16 -4.09 -9.06 -15.45
C ASN A 16 -4.71 -8.51 -16.73
N TRP A 17 -4.43 -7.24 -17.06
CA TRP A 17 -4.86 -6.63 -18.31
C TRP A 17 -3.70 -5.92 -18.98
N LYS A 18 -3.43 -6.25 -20.24
CA LYS A 18 -2.21 -5.81 -20.94
C LYS A 18 -2.25 -4.35 -21.44
N GLY A 19 -3.41 -3.69 -21.39
CA GLY A 19 -3.52 -2.31 -21.86
C GLY A 19 -3.49 -2.16 -23.39
N GLU A 20 -3.92 -3.19 -24.14
CA GLU A 20 -3.88 -3.25 -25.61
C GLU A 20 -4.94 -2.34 -26.30
N VAL A 21 -5.11 -1.12 -25.81
CA VAL A 21 -6.00 -0.09 -26.36
C VAL A 21 -5.33 1.27 -26.29
N LYS A 22 -5.82 2.24 -27.07
CA LYS A 22 -5.32 3.62 -26.99
C LYS A 22 -5.56 4.17 -25.58
N PHE A 23 -4.49 4.67 -24.95
CA PHE A 23 -4.49 5.14 -23.55
C PHE A 23 -4.79 4.05 -22.51
N GLY A 24 -4.63 2.77 -22.85
CA GLY A 24 -4.79 1.66 -21.92
C GLY A 24 -3.73 1.70 -20.82
N LEU A 25 -4.16 1.62 -19.56
CA LEU A 25 -3.28 1.45 -18.41
C LEU A 25 -3.13 -0.04 -18.09
N PRO A 26 -1.97 -0.68 -18.32
CA PRO A 26 -1.79 -2.08 -17.98
C PRO A 26 -1.97 -2.31 -16.48
N LEU A 27 -2.68 -3.37 -16.13
CA LEU A 27 -2.97 -3.76 -14.75
C LEU A 27 -2.41 -5.14 -14.47
N GLU A 28 -1.78 -5.29 -13.31
CA GLU A 28 -1.42 -6.59 -12.76
C GLU A 28 -2.36 -6.93 -11.60
N ILE A 29 -2.68 -8.22 -11.44
CA ILE A 29 -3.51 -8.70 -10.34
C ILE A 29 -2.95 -8.21 -8.99
N GLY A 30 -3.82 -7.63 -8.17
CA GLY A 30 -3.45 -7.03 -6.89
C GLY A 30 -2.94 -5.59 -6.97
N ASP A 31 -2.84 -4.96 -8.15
CA ASP A 31 -2.58 -3.54 -8.25
C ASP A 31 -3.69 -2.72 -7.58
N THR A 32 -3.30 -1.80 -6.70
CA THR A 32 -4.22 -0.82 -6.14
C THR A 32 -4.32 0.37 -7.07
N ILE A 33 -5.54 0.81 -7.33
CA ILE A 33 -5.86 1.75 -8.39
C ILE A 33 -6.74 2.85 -7.82
N GLN A 34 -6.42 4.08 -8.20
CA GLN A 34 -7.30 5.22 -7.96
C GLN A 34 -8.09 5.52 -9.24
N ILE A 35 -9.41 5.65 -9.09
CA ILE A 35 -10.35 5.84 -10.20
C ILE A 35 -10.89 7.28 -10.14
N PHE A 36 -10.93 7.92 -11.30
CA PHE A 36 -11.38 9.30 -11.47
C PHE A 36 -12.73 9.38 -12.18
N GLU A 37 -12.86 8.62 -13.26
CA GLU A 37 -13.95 8.73 -14.21
C GLU A 37 -14.36 7.34 -14.71
N GLU A 38 -15.60 7.22 -15.14
CA GLU A 38 -16.18 6.03 -15.77
C GLU A 38 -16.85 6.37 -17.10
N CYS A 39 -16.85 5.42 -18.03
CA CYS A 39 -17.58 5.50 -19.27
C CYS A 39 -17.88 4.09 -19.79
N CYS A 40 -19.16 3.71 -19.89
CA CYS A 40 -19.59 2.48 -20.58
C CYS A 40 -18.81 1.21 -20.16
N GLY A 41 -18.63 0.98 -18.86
CA GLY A 41 -17.90 -0.19 -18.35
C GLY A 41 -16.37 -0.06 -18.37
N TRP A 42 -15.85 1.14 -18.64
CA TRP A 42 -14.45 1.49 -18.49
C TRP A 42 -14.26 2.47 -17.34
N TYR A 43 -13.14 2.34 -16.65
CA TYR A 43 -12.65 3.32 -15.69
C TYR A 43 -11.42 4.03 -16.25
N ARG A 44 -11.18 5.24 -15.76
CA ARG A 44 -9.95 6.01 -15.98
C ARG A 44 -9.33 6.35 -14.64
N GLY A 45 -8.02 6.15 -14.54
CA GLY A 45 -7.31 6.22 -13.27
C GLY A 45 -5.80 6.09 -13.40
N TYR A 46 -5.12 5.87 -12.28
CA TYR A 46 -3.72 5.45 -12.23
C TYR A 46 -3.52 4.30 -11.25
N CYS A 47 -2.42 3.57 -11.40
CA CYS A 47 -1.98 2.60 -10.41
C CYS A 47 -1.20 3.32 -9.29
N MET A 48 -1.50 3.01 -8.02
CA MET A 48 -0.85 3.67 -6.88
C MET A 48 0.68 3.50 -6.88
N LYS A 49 1.19 2.42 -7.51
CA LYS A 49 2.62 2.16 -7.69
C LYS A 49 3.30 3.15 -8.66
N ASN A 50 2.53 3.74 -9.57
CA ASN A 50 3.02 4.75 -10.52
C ASN A 50 1.93 5.76 -10.86
N ARG A 51 1.85 6.83 -10.05
CA ARG A 51 0.81 7.87 -10.17
C ARG A 51 0.97 8.76 -11.39
N SER A 52 2.14 8.76 -12.02
CA SER A 52 2.44 9.61 -13.18
C SER A 52 1.72 9.15 -14.45
N ILE A 53 1.44 7.85 -14.55
CA ILE A 53 0.80 7.25 -15.73
C ILE A 53 -0.69 7.12 -15.47
N LYS A 54 -1.48 7.88 -16.23
CA LYS A 54 -2.94 7.81 -16.24
C LYS A 54 -3.42 7.09 -17.49
N GLY A 55 -4.43 6.26 -17.36
CA GLY A 55 -5.03 5.58 -18.50
C GLY A 55 -6.37 4.94 -18.17
N ILE A 56 -6.93 4.26 -19.16
CA ILE A 56 -8.23 3.60 -19.08
C ILE A 56 -8.05 2.11 -18.88
N PHE A 57 -8.99 1.46 -18.19
CA PHE A 57 -9.01 0.02 -17.97
C PHE A 57 -10.46 -0.47 -17.79
N PRO A 58 -10.76 -1.75 -18.09
CA PRO A 58 -12.12 -2.26 -17.96
C PRO A 58 -12.56 -2.31 -16.50
N ALA A 59 -13.78 -1.86 -16.21
CA ALA A 59 -14.36 -1.91 -14.86
C ALA A 59 -14.48 -3.34 -14.33
N THR A 60 -14.70 -4.31 -15.22
CA THR A 60 -14.80 -5.74 -14.89
C THR A 60 -13.51 -6.35 -14.32
N TYR A 61 -12.37 -5.67 -14.49
CA TYR A 61 -11.07 -6.13 -14.00
C TYR A 61 -10.74 -5.53 -12.63
N VAL A 62 -11.63 -4.71 -12.06
CA VAL A 62 -11.38 -3.99 -10.82
C VAL A 62 -12.46 -4.33 -9.80
N ARG A 63 -12.03 -4.67 -8.59
CA ARG A 63 -12.90 -4.77 -7.41
C ARG A 63 -12.80 -3.47 -6.63
N ILE A 64 -13.90 -2.76 -6.50
CA ILE A 64 -13.98 -1.53 -5.69
C ILE A 64 -13.75 -1.88 -4.22
N LYS A 65 -12.90 -1.10 -3.55
CA LYS A 65 -12.60 -1.25 -2.12
C LYS A 65 -13.11 -0.01 -1.35
N PRO A 66 -13.49 -0.18 -0.06
CA PRO A 66 -13.83 0.93 0.80
C PRO A 66 -12.70 1.96 0.92
N HIS A 67 -13.07 3.23 0.93
CA HIS A 67 -12.15 4.36 1.10
C HIS A 67 -12.80 5.46 1.94
N ILE A 68 -11.97 6.26 2.59
CA ILE A 68 -12.38 7.40 3.39
C ILE A 68 -12.67 8.57 2.45
N LYS A 69 -13.81 9.23 2.64
CA LYS A 69 -14.16 10.44 1.90
C LYS A 69 -13.39 11.60 2.50
N THR A 70 -12.54 12.25 1.70
CA THR A 70 -11.96 13.53 2.09
C THR A 70 -13.01 14.60 1.77
N ASP A 71 -13.64 15.16 2.80
CA ASP A 71 -14.55 16.28 2.67
C ASP A 71 -13.72 17.56 2.43
N GLN A 72 -13.32 17.81 1.19
CA GLN A 72 -12.78 19.09 0.77
C GLN A 72 -13.00 19.29 -0.75
N ASN A 73 -13.63 20.43 -1.07
CA ASN A 73 -14.00 20.98 -2.36
C ASN A 73 -13.77 20.13 -3.62
N ASP A 74 -14.89 19.80 -4.25
CA ASP A 74 -15.12 18.94 -5.42
C ASP A 74 -14.46 19.42 -6.73
N SER A 75 -13.32 20.14 -6.71
CA SER A 75 -12.70 20.75 -7.90
C SER A 75 -11.45 20.03 -8.42
N SER A 76 -10.74 19.25 -7.61
CA SER A 76 -9.51 18.55 -8.07
C SER A 76 -9.74 17.04 -8.21
N THR A 77 -9.62 16.54 -9.45
CA THR A 77 -9.79 15.12 -9.80
C THR A 77 -8.65 14.23 -9.33
N CYS A 78 -7.61 14.80 -8.72
CA CYS A 78 -6.33 14.16 -8.47
C CYS A 78 -5.98 13.99 -6.98
N GLU A 79 -6.87 14.36 -6.05
CA GLU A 79 -6.57 14.16 -4.62
C GLU A 79 -6.38 12.68 -4.31
N PRO A 80 -5.31 12.30 -3.59
CA PRO A 80 -5.06 10.91 -3.26
C PRO A 80 -6.19 10.35 -2.40
N VAL A 81 -6.79 9.25 -2.84
CA VAL A 81 -7.81 8.56 -2.06
C VAL A 81 -7.15 7.80 -0.92
N ILE A 82 -7.71 7.90 0.27
CA ILE A 82 -7.25 7.18 1.45
C ILE A 82 -8.06 5.87 1.58
N PRO A 83 -7.45 4.68 1.41
CA PRO A 83 -8.11 3.41 1.68
C PRO A 83 -8.62 3.35 3.12
N ALA A 84 -9.80 2.76 3.34
CA ALA A 84 -10.35 2.58 4.69
C ALA A 84 -9.78 1.35 5.42
N GLU A 85 -8.90 0.61 4.76
CA GLU A 85 -8.17 -0.52 5.33
C GLU A 85 -7.11 -0.03 6.33
N ASP A 86 -6.83 -0.83 7.36
CA ASP A 86 -5.84 -0.52 8.38
C ASP A 86 -4.49 -0.09 7.73
N PRO A 87 -3.92 1.06 8.16
CA PRO A 87 -2.68 1.57 7.59
C PRO A 87 -1.52 0.58 7.71
N VAL A 88 -1.46 -0.23 8.78
CA VAL A 88 -0.44 -1.26 8.99
C VAL A 88 -0.59 -2.39 7.95
N ILE A 89 -1.82 -2.81 7.62
CA ILE A 89 -2.06 -3.83 6.58
C ILE A 89 -1.58 -3.32 5.21
N ARG A 90 -1.86 -2.05 4.90
CA ARG A 90 -1.39 -1.40 3.68
C ARG A 90 0.13 -1.32 3.65
N GLU A 91 0.74 -0.95 4.77
CA GLU A 91 2.18 -0.84 4.91
C GLU A 91 2.88 -2.18 4.69
N VAL A 92 2.43 -3.26 5.34
CA VAL A 92 2.97 -4.61 5.12
C VAL A 92 2.95 -4.97 3.64
N THR A 93 1.87 -4.63 2.93
CA THR A 93 1.73 -4.89 1.49
C THR A 93 2.81 -4.16 0.69
N GLN A 94 3.09 -2.90 1.03
CA GLN A 94 4.10 -2.08 0.35
C GLN A 94 5.52 -2.56 0.65
N VAL A 95 5.83 -2.81 1.93
CA VAL A 95 7.14 -3.29 2.39
C VAL A 95 7.47 -4.65 1.75
N LEU A 96 6.50 -5.56 1.69
CA LEU A 96 6.72 -6.85 1.03
C LEU A 96 7.03 -6.73 -0.47
N ARG A 97 6.47 -5.74 -1.17
CA ARG A 97 6.79 -5.48 -2.59
C ARG A 97 8.21 -4.96 -2.76
N GLU A 98 8.62 -4.03 -1.91
CA GLU A 98 9.97 -3.47 -1.88
C GLU A 98 11.01 -4.55 -1.53
N TRP A 99 10.79 -5.25 -0.41
CA TRP A 99 11.66 -6.34 0.04
C TRP A 99 11.72 -7.48 -0.96
N ASN A 100 10.66 -7.80 -1.71
CA ASN A 100 10.71 -8.81 -2.76
C ASN A 100 11.71 -8.46 -3.87
N THR A 101 11.85 -7.18 -4.21
CA THR A 101 12.84 -6.70 -5.18
C THR A 101 14.26 -6.91 -4.64
N ILE A 102 14.49 -6.50 -3.40
CA ILE A 102 15.78 -6.67 -2.71
C ILE A 102 16.12 -8.15 -2.54
N TRP A 103 15.15 -8.96 -2.14
CA TRP A 103 15.28 -10.41 -1.94
C TRP A 103 15.75 -11.12 -3.22
N LYS A 104 15.18 -10.78 -4.38
CA LYS A 104 15.63 -11.29 -5.68
C LYS A 104 17.07 -10.88 -5.98
N ASN A 105 17.45 -9.63 -5.67
CA ASN A 105 18.81 -9.16 -5.87
C ASN A 105 19.82 -9.88 -4.96
N LEU A 106 19.46 -10.17 -3.72
CA LEU A 106 20.30 -10.98 -2.80
C LEU A 106 20.56 -12.38 -3.34
N PHE A 107 19.59 -13.00 -4.02
CA PHE A 107 19.79 -14.28 -4.68
C PHE A 107 20.86 -14.19 -5.79
N VAL A 108 20.74 -13.19 -6.66
CA VAL A 108 21.70 -12.95 -7.75
C VAL A 108 23.10 -12.69 -7.21
N ALA A 109 23.20 -11.88 -6.14
CA ALA A 109 24.46 -11.57 -5.45
C ALA A 109 25.00 -12.72 -4.58
N ARG A 110 24.29 -13.85 -4.49
CA ARG A 110 24.65 -15.03 -3.67
C ARG A 110 24.80 -14.73 -2.17
N GLU A 111 24.07 -13.74 -1.67
CA GLU A 111 24.00 -13.36 -0.25
C GLU A 111 23.07 -14.32 0.53
N THR A 112 23.47 -15.58 0.64
CA THR A 112 22.60 -16.71 1.07
C THR A 112 21.99 -16.51 2.46
N TYR A 113 22.75 -15.98 3.43
CA TYR A 113 22.26 -15.74 4.78
C TYR A 113 21.18 -14.64 4.81
N LYS A 114 21.42 -13.50 4.15
CA LYS A 114 20.45 -12.40 4.05
C LYS A 114 19.21 -12.85 3.26
N PHE A 115 19.40 -13.56 2.16
CA PHE A 115 18.31 -14.12 1.34
C PHE A 115 17.39 -15.05 2.14
N THR A 116 17.97 -15.98 2.89
CA THR A 116 17.19 -16.95 3.69
C THR A 116 16.50 -16.30 4.87
N THR A 117 17.17 -15.36 5.54
CA THR A 117 16.62 -14.60 6.68
C THR A 117 15.47 -13.71 6.23
N LEU A 118 15.67 -12.89 5.19
CA LEU A 118 14.63 -12.00 4.66
C LEU A 118 13.40 -12.80 4.22
N ARG A 119 13.59 -13.96 3.57
CA ARG A 119 12.49 -14.86 3.19
C ARG A 119 11.64 -15.32 4.39
N LYS A 120 12.27 -15.59 5.54
CA LYS A 120 11.55 -16.00 6.75
C LYS A 120 10.72 -14.84 7.30
N VAL A 121 11.30 -13.66 7.40
CA VAL A 121 10.61 -12.46 7.90
C VAL A 121 9.46 -12.05 6.97
N MET A 122 9.67 -12.09 5.65
CA MET A 122 8.60 -11.82 4.68
C MET A 122 7.41 -12.78 4.85
N ARG A 123 7.65 -14.06 5.13
CA ARG A 123 6.55 -15.02 5.38
C ARG A 123 5.80 -14.70 6.67
N GLU A 124 6.52 -14.42 7.74
CA GLU A 124 5.93 -14.03 9.03
C GLU A 124 5.03 -12.79 8.86
N LEU A 125 5.49 -11.78 8.11
CA LEU A 125 4.67 -10.60 7.79
C LEU A 125 3.42 -10.93 6.94
N VAL A 126 3.52 -11.87 5.99
CA VAL A 126 2.36 -12.34 5.20
C VAL A 126 1.34 -13.01 6.11
N ASP A 127 1.78 -13.86 7.04
CA ASP A 127 0.91 -14.57 7.97
C ASP A 127 0.23 -13.60 8.93
N TRP A 128 0.97 -12.66 9.51
CA TRP A 128 0.41 -11.62 10.37
C TRP A 128 -0.57 -10.70 9.65
N ARG A 129 -0.28 -10.34 8.39
CA ARG A 129 -1.22 -9.58 7.56
C ARG A 129 -2.51 -10.35 7.32
N ARG A 130 -2.42 -11.66 7.10
CA ARG A 130 -3.59 -12.52 6.92
C ARG A 130 -4.45 -12.53 8.19
N GLU A 131 -3.83 -12.65 9.34
CA GLU A 131 -4.51 -12.67 10.63
C GLU A 131 -5.17 -11.32 10.97
N LEU A 132 -4.53 -10.19 10.70
CA LEU A 132 -5.20 -8.88 10.83
C LEU A 132 -6.43 -8.77 9.91
N LEU A 133 -6.36 -9.34 8.71
CA LEU A 133 -7.45 -9.32 7.74
C LEU A 133 -8.62 -10.24 8.09
N THR A 134 -8.42 -11.28 8.91
CA THR A 134 -9.55 -12.14 9.31
C THR A 134 -10.53 -11.39 10.21
N GLY A 135 -10.06 -10.36 10.93
CA GLY A 135 -10.90 -9.54 11.81
C GLY A 135 -11.44 -10.31 13.02
N THR A 136 -10.81 -11.43 13.38
CA THR A 136 -11.24 -12.32 14.47
C THR A 136 -10.56 -12.01 15.81
N LEU A 137 -9.59 -11.10 15.81
CA LEU A 137 -8.83 -10.70 17.00
C LEU A 137 -9.62 -9.70 17.85
N THR A 138 -9.36 -9.72 19.16
CA THR A 138 -9.84 -8.66 20.05
C THR A 138 -9.13 -7.34 19.78
N HIS A 139 -9.63 -6.24 20.34
CA HIS A 139 -8.98 -4.93 20.21
C HIS A 139 -7.53 -4.94 20.72
N ASP A 140 -7.29 -5.56 21.87
CA ASP A 140 -5.96 -5.62 22.48
C ASP A 140 -5.01 -6.51 21.68
N GLN A 141 -5.49 -7.67 21.19
CA GLN A 141 -4.72 -8.54 20.29
C GLN A 141 -4.37 -7.83 18.98
N THR A 142 -5.31 -7.09 18.40
CA THR A 142 -5.09 -6.30 17.18
C THR A 142 -4.03 -5.22 17.44
N LYS A 143 -4.11 -4.51 18.58
CA LYS A 143 -3.12 -3.50 18.96
C LYS A 143 -1.73 -4.10 19.12
N GLU A 144 -1.61 -5.22 19.83
CA GLU A 144 -0.33 -5.93 20.00
C GLU A 144 0.23 -6.43 18.67
N MET A 145 -0.61 -7.02 17.82
CA MET A 145 -0.21 -7.49 16.50
C MET A 145 0.29 -6.34 15.62
N ARG A 146 -0.35 -5.17 15.64
CA ARG A 146 0.11 -3.98 14.92
C ARG A 146 1.51 -3.56 15.37
N LEU A 147 1.78 -3.55 16.68
CA LEU A 147 3.10 -3.23 17.24
C LEU A 147 4.17 -4.26 16.82
N ASN A 148 3.82 -5.55 16.84
CA ASN A 148 4.73 -6.62 16.43
C ASN A 148 5.09 -6.50 14.95
N ILE A 149 4.10 -6.19 14.10
CA ILE A 149 4.31 -5.97 12.67
C ILE A 149 5.23 -4.78 12.42
N THR A 150 4.93 -3.60 12.99
CA THR A 150 5.73 -2.39 12.74
C THR A 150 7.16 -2.57 13.23
N SER A 151 7.35 -3.16 14.41
CA SER A 151 8.67 -3.46 14.96
C SER A 151 9.47 -4.40 14.05
N LYS A 152 8.82 -5.39 13.43
CA LYS A 152 9.47 -6.32 12.50
C LYS A 152 9.81 -5.67 11.17
N ILE A 153 8.94 -4.79 10.65
CA ILE A 153 9.23 -3.96 9.48
C ILE A 153 10.47 -3.10 9.76
N ASP A 154 10.49 -2.38 10.88
CA ASP A 154 11.60 -1.49 11.22
C ASP A 154 12.91 -2.28 11.43
N TRP A 155 12.83 -3.46 12.05
CA TRP A 155 13.97 -4.38 12.12
C TRP A 155 14.47 -4.78 10.72
N GLY A 156 13.58 -5.13 9.80
CA GLY A 156 13.96 -5.52 8.45
C GLY A 156 14.53 -4.36 7.64
N ASN A 157 13.93 -3.18 7.72
CA ASN A 157 14.43 -1.97 7.08
C ASN A 157 15.83 -1.63 7.58
N ARG A 158 16.09 -1.68 8.90
CA ARG A 158 17.45 -1.53 9.46
C ARG A 158 18.43 -2.55 8.89
N LYS A 159 18.05 -3.82 8.77
CA LYS A 159 18.92 -4.87 8.22
C LYS A 159 19.19 -4.72 6.72
N LEU A 160 18.30 -4.07 6.00
CA LEU A 160 18.43 -3.80 4.56
C LEU A 160 19.03 -2.42 4.25
N GLY A 161 19.21 -1.57 5.27
CA GLY A 161 19.69 -0.19 5.08
C GLY A 161 18.65 0.72 4.43
N LEU A 162 17.36 0.47 4.70
CA LEU A 162 16.24 1.29 4.23
C LEU A 162 15.83 2.31 5.28
N ASP A 163 15.12 3.33 4.84
CA ASP A 163 14.57 4.37 5.71
C ASP A 163 13.57 3.80 6.72
N LEU A 164 13.56 4.41 7.90
CA LEU A 164 12.60 4.10 8.97
C LEU A 164 11.52 5.16 9.02
N VAL A 165 10.32 4.70 9.35
CA VAL A 165 9.15 5.57 9.53
C VAL A 165 9.08 5.96 11.01
N PRO A 166 9.09 7.26 11.36
CA PRO A 166 8.85 7.71 12.73
C PRO A 166 7.46 7.30 13.23
N ARG A 167 7.37 6.69 14.42
CA ARG A 167 6.11 6.17 14.99
C ARG A 167 5.95 6.48 16.46
N CYS A 168 4.69 6.66 16.86
CA CYS A 168 4.26 6.58 18.25
C CYS A 168 3.48 5.27 18.43
N GLY A 169 4.16 4.22 18.92
CA GLY A 169 3.60 2.86 18.95
C GLY A 169 3.49 2.26 17.54
N ALA A 170 2.28 1.93 17.10
CA ALA A 170 2.05 1.38 15.75
C ALA A 170 1.65 2.46 14.72
N GLU A 171 1.31 3.66 15.19
CA GLU A 171 0.80 4.73 14.35
C GLU A 171 1.97 5.59 13.82
N MET A 172 1.91 5.92 12.54
CA MET A 172 2.87 6.81 11.88
C MET A 172 2.67 8.24 12.38
N VAL A 173 3.76 8.93 12.71
CA VAL A 173 3.70 10.34 13.12
C VAL A 173 3.51 11.22 11.88
N ASP A 174 2.52 12.12 11.90
CA ASP A 174 2.37 13.15 10.88
C ASP A 174 3.38 14.29 11.14
N PRO A 175 4.35 14.54 10.23
CA PRO A 175 5.34 15.60 10.40
C PRO A 175 4.75 17.00 10.52
N CYS A 176 3.52 17.23 10.02
CA CYS A 176 2.84 18.52 10.14
C CYS A 176 2.21 18.73 11.53
N SER A 177 2.05 17.65 12.30
CA SER A 177 1.42 17.65 13.63
C SER A 177 2.40 17.78 14.80
N VAL A 178 3.70 17.59 14.55
CA VAL A 178 4.75 17.57 15.58
C VAL A 178 5.85 18.58 15.24
N SER A 179 6.57 19.05 16.25
CA SER A 179 7.74 19.90 16.04
C SER A 179 8.92 19.12 15.45
N VAL A 180 9.86 19.84 14.84
CA VAL A 180 11.08 19.22 14.26
C VAL A 180 11.90 18.48 15.33
N ILE A 181 11.90 18.97 16.57
CA ILE A 181 12.62 18.35 17.68
C ILE A 181 11.94 17.05 18.09
N GLU A 182 10.62 17.05 18.26
CA GLU A 182 9.85 15.84 18.58
C GLU A 182 9.96 14.79 17.48
N LEU A 183 9.89 15.20 16.21
CA LEU A 183 10.08 14.28 15.09
C LEU A 183 11.47 13.65 15.10
N HIS A 184 12.50 14.44 15.39
CA HIS A 184 13.86 13.93 15.50
C HIS A 184 13.98 12.93 16.66
N GLN A 185 13.40 13.25 17.82
CA GLN A 185 13.45 12.37 18.98
C GLN A 185 12.78 11.01 18.70
N VAL A 186 11.58 11.04 18.10
CA VAL A 186 10.87 9.81 17.69
C VAL A 186 11.64 8.99 16.65
N HIS A 187 12.44 9.63 15.80
CA HIS A 187 13.24 8.93 14.80
C HIS A 187 14.51 8.28 15.38
N VAL A 188 15.07 8.86 16.44
CA VAL A 188 16.32 8.40 17.06
C VAL A 188 16.09 7.28 18.09
N GLU A 189 14.92 7.25 18.71
CA GLU A 189 14.46 6.19 19.63
C GLU A 189 14.20 4.84 18.90
#